data_AF-A0A0Q5EJP8-F1
#
_entry.id   AF-A0A0Q5EJP8-F1
#
_cell.length_a   1.000
_cell.length_b   1.000
_cell.length_c   1.000
_cell.angle_alpha   90.00
_cell.angle_beta   90.00
_cell.angle_gamma   90.00
#
_symmetry.space_group_name_H-M   'P 1'
#
loop_
_entity.id
_entity.type
_entity.pdbx_description
1 polymer ?
#
loop_
_entity_poly.entity_id
_entity_poly.type
_entity_poly.pdbx_seq_one_letter_code
_entity_poly.pdbx_strand_id
1 'polypeptide(L)' 'MTITSIDIDQAELKQAKELAGTTSNRETVDLALRTLIAVRRQPAAVERIIGRSFEPDQLDAPTITPRVGPAAR' A
#
# COMPACT_ATOMS: atom_id res chain seq x y z
N MET A 1 -4.77 16.65 16.83
CA MET A 1 -4.81 16.58 15.35
C MET A 1 -4.51 17.97 14.81
N THR A 2 -3.55 18.08 13.90
CA THR A 2 -3.20 19.36 13.27
C THR A 2 -4.15 19.59 12.09
N ILE A 3 -4.81 20.74 12.06
CA ILE A 3 -5.64 21.15 10.92
C ILE A 3 -4.76 22.00 10.01
N THR A 4 -4.63 21.59 8.75
CA THR A 4 -3.90 22.32 7.72
C THR A 4 -4.90 22.75 6.65
N SER A 5 -4.86 24.03 6.28
CA SER A 5 -5.63 24.54 5.14
C SER A 5 -4.82 24.35 3.87
N ILE A 6 -5.45 23.77 2.85
CA ILE A 6 -4.87 23.51 1.53
C ILE A 6 -5.92 23.91 0.49
N ASP A 7 -5.45 24.57 -0.58
CA ASP A 7 -6.29 24.94 -1.71
C ASP A 7 -6.48 23.72 -2.62
N ILE A 8 -7.74 23.38 -2.89
CA ILE A 8 -8.14 22.28 -3.76
C ILE A 8 -9.38 22.73 -4.51
N ASP A 9 -9.41 22.45 -5.82
CA ASP A 9 -10.59 22.67 -6.65
C ASP A 9 -11.80 21.91 -6.09
N GLN A 10 -12.87 22.65 -5.79
CA GLN A 10 -14.06 22.08 -5.16
C GLN A 10 -14.83 21.12 -6.08
N ALA A 11 -14.78 21.33 -7.40
CA ALA A 11 -15.41 20.45 -8.36
C ALA A 11 -14.65 19.11 -8.45
N GLU A 12 -13.31 19.16 -8.45
CA GLU A 12 -12.48 17.95 -8.42
C GLU A 12 -12.69 17.16 -7.12
N LEU A 13 -12.71 17.85 -5.98
CA LEU A 13 -12.93 17.23 -4.67
C LEU A 13 -14.31 16.59 -4.56
N LYS A 14 -15.33 17.20 -5.17
CA LYS A 14 -16.69 16.63 -5.23
C LYS A 14 -16.71 15.34 -6.06
N GLN A 15 -16.09 15.34 -7.23
CA GLN A 15 -15.99 14.13 -8.06
C GLN A 15 -15.22 13.02 -7.34
N ALA A 16 -14.11 13.36 -6.69
CA ALA A 16 -13.34 12.41 -5.90
C ALA A 16 -14.17 11.79 -4.77
N LYS A 17 -15.03 12.57 -4.10
CA LYS A 17 -15.96 12.06 -3.08
C LYS A 17 -16.95 11.05 -3.63
N GLU A 18 -17.55 11.37 -4.78
CA GLU A 18 -18.53 10.51 -5.45
C GLU A 18 -17.87 9.19 -5.89
N LEU A 19 -16.69 9.25 -6.50
CA LEU A 19 -15.93 8.07 -6.94
C LEU A 19 -15.44 7.20 -5.76
N ALA A 20 -15.02 7.84 -4.67
CA ALA A 20 -14.53 7.16 -3.49
C ALA A 20 -15.63 6.67 -2.55
N GLY A 21 -16.89 7.09 -2.75
CA GLY A 21 -18.00 6.80 -1.85
C GLY A 21 -17.83 7.40 -0.45
N THR A 22 -17.09 8.51 -0.33
CA THR A 22 -16.74 9.13 0.97
C THR A 22 -17.68 10.28 1.32
N THR A 23 -17.88 10.49 2.62
CA THR A 23 -18.86 11.48 3.11
C THR A 23 -18.23 12.83 3.39
N SER A 24 -16.93 12.86 3.70
CA SER A 24 -16.21 14.09 4.06
C SER A 24 -14.97 14.32 3.20
N ASN A 25 -14.65 15.60 2.95
CA ASN A 25 -13.47 16.00 2.18
C ASN A 25 -12.18 15.45 2.79
N ARG A 26 -12.10 15.46 4.12
CA ARG A 26 -10.94 14.93 4.86
C ARG A 26 -10.77 13.43 4.63
N GLU A 27 -11.86 12.67 4.63
CA GLU A 27 -11.85 11.23 4.40
C GLU A 27 -11.40 10.91 2.96
N THR A 28 -11.88 11.68 1.98
CA THR A 28 -11.46 11.56 0.57
C THR A 28 -9.97 11.78 0.42
N VAL A 29 -9.43 12.85 1.04
CA VAL A 29 -8.01 13.18 0.96
C VAL A 29 -7.16 12.12 1.67
N ASP A 30 -7.58 11.63 2.83
CA ASP A 30 -6.86 10.55 3.54
C ASP A 30 -6.82 9.28 2.70
N LEU A 31 -7.94 8.88 2.10
CA LEU A 31 -8.01 7.71 1.22
C LEU A 31 -7.14 7.87 -0.02
N ALA A 32 -7.17 9.05 -0.66
CA ALA A 32 -6.34 9.34 -1.83
C ALA A 32 -4.85 9.23 -1.50
N LEU A 33 -4.41 9.81 -0.38
CA LEU A 33 -3.02 9.74 0.07
C LEU A 33 -2.58 8.30 0.37
N ARG A 34 -3.39 7.53 1.09
CA ARG A 34 -3.11 6.10 1.35
C ARG A 34 -2.97 5.31 0.07
N THR A 35 -3.89 5.53 -0.87
CA THR A 35 -3.91 4.84 -2.16
C THR A 35 -2.68 5.19 -2.99
N LEU A 36 -2.31 6.47 -3.05
CA LEU A 36 -1.11 6.93 -3.75
C LEU A 36 0.17 6.30 -3.17
N ILE A 37 0.29 6.28 -1.84
CA ILE A 37 1.42 5.65 -1.15
C ILE A 37 1.46 4.15 -1.47
N ALA A 38 0.32 3.47 -1.43
CA ALA A 38 0.24 2.04 -1.72
C ALA A 38 0.68 1.73 -3.18
N VAL A 39 0.16 2.48 -4.15
CA VAL A 39 0.51 2.37 -5.57
C VAL A 39 2.01 2.60 -5.79
N ARG A 40 2.58 3.62 -5.16
CA ARG A 40 4.01 3.96 -5.32
C ARG A 40 4.96 3.08 -4.51
N ARG A 41 4.47 2.26 -3.57
CA ARG A 41 5.30 1.30 -2.82
C ARG A 41 5.54 -0.02 -3.57
N GLN A 42 4.72 -0.36 -4.56
CA GLN A 42 4.83 -1.62 -5.31
C GLN A 42 6.05 -1.75 -6.24
N PRO A 43 6.54 -0.70 -6.94
CA PRO A 43 7.72 -0.84 -7.80
C PRO A 43 8.96 -1.35 -7.06
N ALA A 44 9.20 -0.87 -5.84
CA ALA A 44 10.36 -1.26 -5.03
C ALA A 44 10.27 -2.69 -4.46
N ALA A 45 9.08 -3.29 -4.38
CA ALA A 45 8.92 -4.69 -3.96
C ALA A 45 9.11 -5.64 -5.13
N VAL A 46 8.60 -5.28 -6.31
CA VAL A 46 8.70 -6.08 -7.53
C VAL A 46 10.14 -6.06 -8.07
N GLU A 47 10.83 -4.92 -8.05
CA GLU A 47 12.26 -4.83 -8.44
C GLU A 47 13.16 -5.71 -7.56
N ARG A 48 12.87 -5.83 -6.26
CA ARG A 48 13.61 -6.72 -5.34
C ARG A 48 13.43 -8.21 -5.65
N ILE A 49 12.29 -8.60 -6.24
CA ILE A 49 12.03 -9.99 -6.64
C ILE A 49 12.69 -10.28 -8.00
N ILE A 50 12.59 -9.35 -8.96
CA ILE A 50 13.16 -9.53 -10.30
C ILE A 50 14.70 -9.49 -10.27
N GLY A 51 15.31 -8.68 -9.40
CA GLY A 51 16.76 -8.61 -9.23
C GLY A 51 17.36 -9.73 -8.38
N ARG A 52 16.58 -10.73 -7.97
CA ARG A 52 17.07 -11.84 -7.15
C ARG A 52 17.75 -12.87 -8.04
N SER A 53 19.08 -12.83 -8.11
CA SER A 53 19.87 -13.98 -8.56
C SER A 53 19.94 -15.00 -7.41
N PHE A 54 19.64 -16.26 -7.73
CA PHE A 54 19.89 -17.37 -6.81
C PHE A 54 21.30 -17.89 -7.06
N GLU A 55 22.05 -18.10 -6.00
CA GLU A 55 23.30 -18.86 -6.09
C GLU A 55 22.97 -20.34 -6.35
N PRO A 56 23.82 -21.11 -7.06
CA PRO A 56 23.51 -22.49 -7.44
C PRO A 56 23.16 -23.42 -6.27
N ASP A 57 23.71 -23.15 -5.08
CA ASP A 57 23.44 -23.86 -3.83
C ASP A 57 22.05 -23.58 -3.22
N GLN A 58 21.36 -22.55 -3.70
CA GLN A 58 20.02 -22.14 -3.23
C GLN A 58 18.88 -22.75 -4.06
N LEU A 59 19.19 -23.37 -5.20
CA LEU A 59 18.18 -23.97 -6.09
C LEU A 59 17.65 -25.30 -5.55
N ASP A 60 18.50 -26.06 -4.84
CA ASP A 60 18.16 -27.36 -4.23
C ASP A 60 18.08 -27.29 -2.69
N ALA A 61 17.92 -26.08 -2.14
CA ALA A 61 17.83 -25.91 -0.69
C ALA A 61 16.59 -26.65 -0.15
N PRO A 62 16.72 -27.39 0.98
CA PRO A 62 15.61 -28.14 1.55
C PRO A 62 14.48 -27.20 1.97
N THR A 63 13.25 -27.52 1.54
CA THR A 63 12.05 -26.75 1.88
C THR A 63 11.87 -26.68 3.41
N ILE A 64 11.96 -25.48 3.97
CA ILE A 64 11.67 -25.25 5.39
C ILE A 64 10.17 -25.05 5.56
N THR A 65 9.50 -26.00 6.21
CA THR A 65 8.10 -25.86 6.59
C THR A 65 7.98 -24.77 7.68
N PRO A 66 7.17 -23.71 7.48
CA PRO A 66 6.99 -22.70 8.51
C PRO A 66 6.43 -23.33 9.78
N ARG A 67 7.13 -23.16 10.92
CA ARG A 67 6.62 -23.60 12.21
C ARG A 67 5.41 -22.75 12.55
N VAL A 68 4.22 -23.35 12.47
CA VAL A 68 2.99 -22.72 12.97
C VAL A 68 3.20 -22.43 14.46
N GLY A 69 3.33 -21.15 14.82
CA GLY A 69 3.36 -20.71 16.21
C GLY A 69 2.02 -21.01 16.89
N PRO A 70 1.99 -21.23 18.22
CA PRO A 70 0.77 -21.65 18.91
C PRO A 70 -0.35 -20.62 18.70
N ALA A 71 -1.55 -21.13 18.38
CA ALA A 71 -2.76 -20.34 18.24
C ALA A 71 -2.97 -19.51 19.52
N ALA A 72 -2.93 -18.19 19.38
CA ALA A 72 -3.32 -17.27 20.44
C ALA A 72 -4.78 -17.55 20.79
N ARG A 73 -5.02 -18.01 22.02
CA ARG A 73 -6.34 -18.02 22.65
C ARG A 73 -6.66 -16.64 23.21
#